data_AF-A0A4Y2DVH9-F1
#
_entry.id   AF-A0A4Y2DVH9-F1
#
_cell.length_a   1.000
_cell.length_b   1.000
_cell.length_c   1.000
_cell.angle_alpha   90.00
_cell.angle_beta   90.00
_cell.angle_gamma   90.00
#
_symmetry.space_group_name_H-M   'P 1'
#
loop_
_entity.id
_entity.type
_entity.pdbx_description
1 polymer ?
#
loop_
_entity_poly.entity_id
_entity_poly.type
_entity_poly.pdbx_seq_one_letter_code
_entity_poly.pdbx_strand_id
1 'polypeptide(L)'
;MWGATSPNVVHEQSLHPDYISVMYGFTADYLLGPFFFEENTPHGPQWFSITGARYCDLLQQQIIPALQERQCLETIVFEQDDA
;
A
#
# COMPACT_ATOMS: atom_id res chain seq x y z
N MET A 1 -20.42 47.65 -12.75
CA MET A 1 -21.32 46.58 -12.27
C MET A 1 -20.45 45.54 -11.59
N TRP A 2 -20.55 45.38 -10.28
CA TRP A 2 -19.85 44.33 -9.54
C TRP A 2 -20.64 43.02 -9.75
N GLY A 3 -20.01 42.00 -10.33
CA GLY A 3 -20.65 40.71 -10.55
C GLY A 3 -20.95 40.03 -9.21
N ALA A 4 -22.20 39.67 -8.97
CA ALA A 4 -22.70 39.11 -7.72
C ALA A 4 -22.35 37.62 -7.51
N THR A 5 -21.29 37.13 -8.14
CA THR A 5 -20.93 35.71 -8.15
C THR A 5 -19.54 35.55 -7.53
N SER A 6 -19.50 34.99 -6.32
CA SER A 6 -18.26 34.50 -5.72
C SER A 6 -17.62 33.47 -6.65
N PRO A 7 -16.33 33.60 -7.01
CA PRO A 7 -15.64 32.65 -7.90
C PRO A 7 -15.25 31.34 -7.19
N ASN A 8 -15.77 31.11 -5.98
CA ASN A 8 -15.46 29.95 -5.18
C ASN A 8 -16.25 28.75 -5.71
N VAL A 9 -15.61 27.97 -6.57
CA VAL A 9 -16.03 26.60 -6.88
C VAL A 9 -15.81 25.78 -5.60
N VAL A 10 -16.91 25.44 -4.93
CA VAL A 10 -16.87 24.49 -3.81
C VAL A 10 -16.62 23.11 -4.40
N HIS A 11 -15.41 22.59 -4.23
CA HIS A 11 -15.10 21.22 -4.59
C HIS A 11 -15.52 20.31 -3.44
N GLU A 12 -16.56 19.52 -3.65
CA GLU A 12 -17.02 18.51 -2.69
C GLU A 12 -16.08 17.29 -2.81
N GLN A 13 -14.99 17.31 -2.06
CA GLN A 13 -14.09 16.17 -1.96
C GLN A 13 -14.71 15.14 -1.01
N SER A 14 -14.88 13.89 -1.46
CA SER A 14 -15.33 12.81 -0.58
C SER A 14 -14.43 12.76 0.66
N LEU A 15 -15.05 12.78 1.85
CA LEU A 15 -14.32 12.61 3.12
C LEU A 15 -13.74 11.19 3.27
N HIS A 16 -14.22 10.25 2.44
CA HIS A 16 -13.77 8.87 2.39
C HIS A 16 -13.43 8.50 0.93
N PRO A 17 -12.26 8.91 0.41
CA PRO A 17 -11.69 8.29 -0.77
C PRO A 17 -11.52 6.79 -0.56
N ASP A 18 -11.66 6.00 -1.63
CA ASP A 18 -11.23 4.60 -1.59
C ASP A 18 -9.72 4.56 -1.41
N TYR A 19 -9.26 3.99 -0.30
CA TYR A 19 -7.86 3.83 0.01
C TYR A 19 -7.46 2.37 -0.09
N ILE A 20 -6.28 2.14 -0.67
CA ILE A 20 -5.63 0.84 -0.66
C ILE A 20 -4.41 0.89 0.26
N SER A 21 -4.24 -0.16 1.06
CA SER A 21 -3.05 -0.36 1.86
C SER A 21 -1.97 -0.99 0.97
N VAL A 22 -0.83 -0.32 0.85
CA VAL A 22 0.32 -0.78 0.07
C VAL A 22 1.53 -0.89 0.99
N MET A 23 2.21 -2.03 0.95
CA MET A 23 3.52 -2.19 1.58
C MET A 23 4.60 -2.06 0.50
N TYR A 24 5.69 -1.37 0.80
CA TYR A 24 6.84 -1.31 -0.10
C TYR A 24 8.05 -1.95 0.54
N GLY A 25 8.66 -2.89 -0.17
CA GLY A 25 9.98 -3.42 0.19
C GLY A 25 11.05 -2.79 -0.69
N PHE A 26 12.15 -2.34 -0.09
CA PHE A 26 13.33 -1.89 -0.81
C PHE A 26 14.60 -2.33 -0.11
N THR A 27 15.66 -2.45 -0.89
CA THR A 27 17.02 -2.69 -0.42
C THR A 27 17.90 -1.51 -0.84
N ALA A 28 19.19 -1.55 -0.48
CA ALA A 28 20.15 -0.55 -0.97
C ALA A 28 20.30 -0.57 -2.50
N ASP A 29 20.05 -1.71 -3.14
CA ASP A 29 20.36 -1.94 -4.55
C ASP A 29 19.13 -1.94 -5.46
N TYR A 30 17.94 -2.25 -4.95
CA TYR A 30 16.72 -2.34 -5.76
C TYR A 30 15.42 -2.24 -4.94
N LEU A 31 14.32 -1.96 -5.64
CA LEU A 31 12.97 -2.08 -5.11
C LEU A 31 12.50 -3.53 -5.23
N LEU A 32 12.05 -4.13 -4.13
CA LEU A 32 11.35 -5.42 -4.15
C LEU A 32 9.96 -5.26 -4.78
N GLY A 33 9.30 -4.13 -4.49
CA GLY A 33 8.10 -3.70 -5.17
C GLY A 33 7.03 -3.14 -4.22
N PRO A 34 5.96 -2.57 -4.80
CA PRO A 34 4.68 -2.44 -4.11
C PRO A 34 4.05 -3.82 -3.94
N PHE A 35 3.59 -4.08 -2.73
CA PHE A 35 2.79 -5.24 -2.37
C PHE A 35 1.43 -4.75 -1.93
N PHE A 36 0.39 -5.16 -2.65
CA PHE A 36 -0.97 -4.72 -2.42
C PHE A 36 -1.71 -5.72 -1.53
N PHE A 37 -2.45 -5.21 -0.55
CA PHE A 37 -3.41 -6.01 0.20
C PHE A 37 -4.76 -5.93 -0.51
N GLU A 38 -4.96 -6.82 -1.48
CA GLU A 38 -6.22 -6.90 -2.22
C GLU A 38 -7.09 -8.01 -1.63
N GLU A 39 -8.35 -7.68 -1.35
CA GLU A 39 -9.40 -8.67 -1.18
C GLU A 39 -10.46 -8.41 -2.25
N ASN A 40 -10.88 -9.46 -2.94
CA ASN A 40 -11.92 -9.38 -3.97
C ASN A 40 -13.27 -9.12 -3.28
N THR A 41 -13.55 -7.87 -2.95
CA THR A 41 -14.86 -7.48 -2.47
C THR A 41 -15.76 -7.17 -3.68
N PRO A 42 -17.08 -7.45 -3.61
CA PRO A 42 -18.02 -7.05 -4.65
C PRO A 42 -18.11 -5.52 -4.87
N HIS A 43 -17.53 -4.73 -3.97
CA HIS A 43 -17.68 -3.28 -3.92
C HIS A 43 -16.45 -2.51 -4.41
N GLY A 44 -15.40 -3.20 -4.87
CA GLY A 44 -14.16 -2.58 -5.34
C GLY A 44 -13.06 -2.56 -4.28
N PRO A 45 -11.97 -1.79 -4.50
CA PRO A 45 -10.84 -1.70 -3.56
C PRO A 45 -11.32 -1.08 -2.25
N GLN A 46 -11.27 -1.85 -1.17
CA GLN A 46 -11.72 -1.39 0.14
C GLN A 46 -10.53 -1.20 1.07
N TRP A 47 -10.59 -0.15 1.88
CA TRP A 47 -9.62 0.09 2.94
C TRP A 47 -9.60 -1.10 3.90
N PHE A 48 -8.48 -1.83 3.88
CA PHE A 48 -8.27 -2.99 4.73
C PHE A 48 -7.12 -2.72 5.70
N SER A 49 -7.36 -3.01 6.98
CA SER A 49 -6.29 -3.03 7.97
C SER A 49 -5.33 -4.17 7.66
N ILE A 50 -4.03 -3.87 7.69
CA ILE A 50 -2.98 -4.88 7.58
C ILE A 50 -2.93 -5.61 8.92
N THR A 51 -3.61 -6.75 9.02
CA THR A 51 -3.54 -7.60 10.21
C THR A 51 -2.21 -8.37 10.20
N GLY A 52 -1.76 -8.81 11.38
CA GLY A 52 -0.56 -9.66 11.46
C GLY A 52 -0.66 -10.92 10.60
N ALA A 53 -1.85 -11.52 10.45
CA ALA A 53 -2.04 -12.67 9.57
C ALA A 53 -1.82 -12.32 8.09
N ARG A 54 -2.46 -11.23 7.60
CA ARG A 54 -2.29 -10.77 6.21
C ARG A 54 -0.84 -10.37 5.94
N TYR A 55 -0.18 -9.78 6.93
CA TYR A 55 1.23 -9.44 6.86
C TYR A 55 2.11 -10.69 6.74
N CYS A 56 1.91 -11.70 7.59
CA CYS A 56 2.60 -12.98 7.49
C CYS A 56 2.38 -13.67 6.14
N ASP A 57 1.14 -13.67 5.64
CA ASP A 57 0.82 -14.22 4.31
C ASP A 57 1.59 -13.48 3.21
N LEU A 58 1.66 -12.15 3.28
CA LEU A 58 2.44 -11.34 2.35
C LEU A 58 3.93 -11.71 2.36
N LEU A 59 4.52 -11.83 3.55
CA LEU A 59 5.92 -12.22 3.69
C LEU A 59 6.18 -13.58 3.04
N GLN A 60 5.33 -14.58 3.32
CA GLN A 60 5.50 -15.94 2.84
C GLN A 60 5.25 -16.10 1.35
N GLN A 61 4.23 -15.43 0.81
CA GLN A 61 3.78 -15.64 -0.56
C GLN A 61 4.48 -14.75 -1.59
N GLN A 62 4.95 -13.57 -1.17
CA GLN A 62 5.47 -12.57 -2.10
C GLN A 62 6.91 -12.16 -1.76
N ILE A 63 7.17 -11.74 -0.52
CA ILE A 63 8.49 -11.15 -0.19
C ILE A 63 9.59 -12.20 -0.14
N ILE A 64 9.40 -13.29 0.60
CA ILE A 64 10.40 -14.35 0.71
C ILE A 64 10.72 -14.95 -0.66
N PRO A 65 9.74 -15.31 -1.51
CA PRO A 65 10.02 -15.77 -2.87
C PRO A 65 10.80 -14.74 -3.70
N ALA A 66 10.43 -13.46 -3.65
CA ALA A 66 11.14 -12.41 -4.40
C ALA A 66 12.60 -12.24 -3.94
N LEU A 67 12.88 -12.43 -2.64
CA LEU A 67 14.24 -12.42 -2.09
C LEU A 67 15.03 -13.66 -2.51
N GLN A 68 14.38 -14.84 -2.56
CA GLN A 68 14.99 -16.10 -2.99
C GLN A 68 15.37 -16.07 -4.48
N GLU A 69 14.48 -15.56 -5.34
CA GLU A 69 14.75 -15.38 -6.78
C GLU A 69 16.00 -14.53 -7.02
N ARG A 70 16.24 -13.56 -6.13
CA ARG A 70 17.40 -12.67 -6.16
C ARG A 70 18.59 -13.17 -5.34
N GLN A 71 18.49 -14.37 -4.77
CA GLN A 71 19.55 -15.03 -4.00
C GLN A 71 20.07 -14.22 -2.81
N CYS A 72 19.19 -13.44 -2.17
CA CYS A 72 19.56 -12.52 -1.09
C CYS A 72 18.86 -12.82 0.25
N LEU A 73 18.04 -13.88 0.31
CA LEU A 73 17.28 -14.20 1.52
C LEU A 73 18.17 -14.41 2.76
N GLU A 74 19.35 -15.01 2.60
CA GLU A 74 20.27 -15.31 3.71
C GLU A 74 21.12 -14.10 4.14
N THR A 75 21.24 -13.08 3.28
CA THR A 75 22.13 -11.93 3.50
C THR A 75 21.40 -10.65 3.87
N ILE A 76 20.07 -10.63 3.72
CA ILE A 76 19.27 -9.43 3.98
C ILE A 76 18.91 -9.30 5.46
N VAL A 77 19.00 -8.08 5.98
CA VAL A 77 18.43 -7.71 7.28
C VAL A 77 17.04 -7.11 7.02
N PHE A 78 16.05 -7.63 7.72
CA PHE A 78 14.69 -7.12 7.65
C PHE A 78 14.48 -6.02 8.70
N GLU A 79 14.03 -4.84 8.27
CA GLU A 79 13.74 -3.69 9.13
C GLU A 79 12.35 -3.13 8.80
N GLN A 80 11.57 -2.84 9.83
CA GLN A 80 10.25 -2.21 9.78
C GLN A 80 10.06 -1.33 11.02
N ASP A 81 8.98 -0.57 11.07
CA ASP A 81 8.56 0.16 12.27
C ASP A 81 7.92 -0.78 13.31
N ASP A 82 7.64 -0.22 14.49
CA ASP A 82 7.03 -0.93 15.64
C ASP A 82 5.50 -0.86 15.59
N ALA A 83 4.92 -1.01 14.39
CA ALA A 83 3.48 -0.85 14.11
C ALA A 83 2.58 -1.86 14.84
#